data_AF-A0A9N7MN13-F1
#
_entry.id   AF-A0A9N7MN13-F1
#
_cell.length_a   1.000
_cell.length_b   1.000
_cell.length_c   1.000
_cell.angle_alpha   90.00
_cell.angle_beta   90.00
_cell.angle_gamma   90.00
#
_symmetry.space_group_name_H-M   'P 1'
#
loop_
_entity.id
_entity.type
_entity.pdbx_description
1 polymer ?
#
loop_
_entity_poly.entity_id
_entity_poly.type
_entity_poly.pdbx_seq_one_letter_code
_entity_poly.pdbx_strand_id
1 'polypeptide(L)'
;MENRVYDDEEEWFRTIFANSKKEDAIQNQYEFFVQRMGGPPLFSQRRGHPALIARHRPFSVTHLAAERWLHHMQQALDTTSDIDPDSKTKMMNFFRHTAFFLVAGDELKKQRQGIACKHAAAKPSESTA
;
A
#
# COMPACT_ATOMS: atom_id res chain seq x y z
N MET A 1 9.90 -10.83 10.59
CA MET A 1 9.23 -9.94 9.61
C MET A 1 9.28 -8.46 10.00
N GLU A 2 9.28 -8.17 11.29
CA GLU A 2 8.74 -6.94 11.88
C GLU A 2 9.53 -5.65 11.59
N ASN A 3 10.82 -5.76 11.25
CA ASN A 3 11.67 -4.58 11.07
C ASN A 3 12.10 -4.31 9.63
N ARG A 4 11.93 -5.24 8.68
CA ARG A 4 12.59 -5.15 7.35
C ARG A 4 12.20 -3.91 6.54
N VAL A 5 10.94 -3.49 6.62
CA VAL A 5 10.42 -2.30 5.94
C VAL A 5 10.92 -1.01 6.60
N TYR A 6 11.06 -1.01 7.93
CA TYR A 6 11.47 0.17 8.71
C TYR A 6 12.99 0.33 8.78
N ASP A 7 13.74 -0.77 8.66
CA ASP A 7 15.20 -0.83 8.64
C ASP A 7 15.76 -0.87 7.21
N ASP A 8 14.91 -0.68 6.20
CA ASP A 8 15.33 -0.69 4.79
C ASP A 8 16.43 0.33 4.54
N GLU A 9 17.55 -0.02 3.90
CA GLU A 9 18.67 0.90 3.63
C GLU A 9 18.27 2.11 2.76
N GLU A 10 17.25 1.96 1.92
CA GLU A 10 16.76 2.95 0.96
C GLU A 10 15.88 4.02 1.65
N GLU A 11 16.42 5.22 1.80
CA GLU A 11 15.72 6.33 2.46
C GLU A 11 14.40 6.71 1.77
N TRP A 12 14.36 6.71 0.43
CA TRP A 12 13.15 7.03 -0.32
C TRP A 12 12.00 6.07 -0.03
N PHE A 13 12.28 4.83 0.37
CA PHE A 13 11.27 3.85 0.73
C PHE A 13 10.88 3.98 2.20
N ARG A 14 11.85 4.10 3.11
CA ARG A 14 11.58 4.30 4.55
C ARG A 14 10.69 5.52 4.79
N THR A 15 10.95 6.62 4.07
CA THR A 15 10.22 7.89 4.24
C THR A 15 8.73 7.79 3.91
N ILE A 16 8.30 6.80 3.12
CA ILE A 16 6.86 6.49 2.89
C ILE A 16 6.16 6.20 4.22
N PHE A 17 6.85 5.58 5.16
CA PHE A 17 6.31 5.16 6.45
C PHE A 17 6.60 6.15 7.59
N ALA A 18 7.28 7.28 7.33
CA ALA A 18 7.74 8.23 8.37
C ALA A 18 6.61 8.75 9.28
N ASN A 19 5.40 8.87 8.75
CA ASN A 19 4.22 9.32 9.50
C ASN A 19 3.36 8.18 10.08
N SER A 20 3.85 6.94 10.03
CA SER A 20 3.15 5.76 10.53
C SER A 20 3.87 5.18 11.74
N LYS A 21 3.15 4.96 12.84
CA LYS A 21 3.67 4.19 13.96
C LYS A 21 3.89 2.74 13.51
N LYS A 22 5.07 2.21 13.78
CA LYS A 22 5.49 0.88 13.33
C LYS A 22 4.58 -0.21 13.88
N GLU A 23 4.29 -0.15 15.17
CA GLU A 23 3.47 -1.11 15.90
C GLU A 23 2.06 -1.16 15.31
N ASP A 24 1.49 0.01 15.01
CA ASP A 24 0.17 0.10 14.38
C ASP A 24 0.20 -0.51 12.97
N ALA A 25 1.24 -0.25 12.17
CA ALA A 25 1.36 -0.76 10.82
C ALA A 25 1.48 -2.29 10.78
N ILE A 26 2.30 -2.86 11.67
CA ILE A 26 2.41 -4.29 11.87
C ILE A 26 1.05 -4.86 12.27
N GLN A 27 0.37 -4.22 13.24
CA GLN A 27 -0.93 -4.67 13.70
C GLN A 27 -1.95 -4.71 12.57
N ASN A 28 -2.01 -3.63 11.79
CA ASN A 28 -2.91 -3.52 10.65
C ASN A 28 -2.64 -4.61 9.61
N GLN A 29 -1.36 -4.91 9.33
CA GLN A 29 -0.98 -5.90 8.33
C GLN A 29 -1.36 -7.31 8.76
N TYR A 30 -1.00 -7.74 9.98
CA TYR A 30 -1.31 -9.09 10.42
C TYR A 30 -2.82 -9.31 10.52
N GLU A 31 -3.58 -8.37 11.08
CA GLU A 31 -5.03 -8.54 11.24
C GLU A 31 -5.72 -8.63 9.89
N PHE A 32 -5.27 -7.82 8.92
CA PHE A 32 -5.77 -7.89 7.56
C PHE A 32 -5.47 -9.24 6.92
N PHE A 33 -4.25 -9.77 7.05
CA PHE A 33 -3.89 -11.07 6.50
C PHE A 33 -4.62 -12.22 7.17
N VAL A 34 -4.70 -12.23 8.50
CA VAL A 34 -5.47 -13.24 9.26
C VAL A 34 -6.91 -13.29 8.74
N GLN A 35 -7.59 -12.15 8.68
CA GLN A 35 -8.96 -12.10 8.16
C GLN A 35 -9.04 -12.51 6.68
N ARG A 36 -8.12 -12.03 5.84
CA ARG A 36 -8.20 -12.24 4.38
C ARG A 36 -7.89 -13.69 3.97
N MET A 37 -7.10 -14.39 4.78
CA MET A 37 -6.67 -15.77 4.56
C MET A 37 -7.56 -16.80 5.29
N GLY A 38 -8.75 -16.39 5.74
CA GLY A 38 -9.76 -17.31 6.30
C GLY A 38 -9.79 -17.42 7.82
N GLY A 39 -8.99 -16.62 8.52
CA GLY A 39 -9.03 -16.48 9.97
C GLY A 39 -10.15 -15.57 10.48
N PRO A 40 -10.19 -15.28 11.79
CA PRO A 40 -11.18 -14.39 12.38
C PRO A 40 -11.11 -12.96 11.82
N PRO A 41 -12.23 -12.20 11.80
CA PRO A 41 -12.30 -10.89 11.18
C PRO A 41 -11.73 -9.76 12.05
N LEU A 42 -10.49 -9.93 12.53
CA LEU A 42 -9.82 -9.03 13.47
C LEU A 42 -9.73 -7.59 12.94
N PHE A 43 -9.36 -7.45 11.65
CA PHE A 43 -9.22 -6.13 11.04
C PHE A 43 -10.56 -5.41 10.98
N SER A 44 -11.60 -6.08 10.50
CA SER A 44 -12.94 -5.50 10.39
C SER A 44 -13.53 -5.15 11.75
N GLN A 45 -13.29 -5.96 12.78
CA GLN A 45 -13.76 -5.67 14.13
C GLN A 45 -13.14 -4.39 14.70
N ARG A 46 -11.83 -4.16 14.46
CA ARG A 46 -11.12 -2.99 15.01
C ARG A 46 -11.21 -1.75 14.12
N ARG A 47 -11.18 -1.91 12.79
CA ARG A 47 -11.01 -0.81 11.82
C ARG A 47 -12.13 -0.68 10.79
N GLY A 48 -13.10 -1.59 10.79
CA GLY A 48 -14.15 -1.64 9.78
C GLY A 48 -13.62 -2.09 8.41
N HIS A 49 -14.27 -1.63 7.34
CA HIS A 49 -13.97 -2.10 5.99
C HIS A 49 -12.49 -1.87 5.59
N PRO A 50 -11.81 -2.86 4.95
CA PRO A 50 -10.41 -2.74 4.53
C PRO A 50 -10.12 -1.52 3.66
N ALA A 51 -10.94 -1.27 2.64
CA ALA A 51 -10.90 -0.07 1.80
C ALA A 51 -9.46 0.31 1.36
N LEU A 52 -8.71 -0.67 0.83
CA LEU A 52 -7.26 -0.58 0.66
C LEU A 52 -6.82 0.66 -0.12
N ILE A 53 -7.41 0.94 -1.29
CA ILE A 53 -7.07 2.14 -2.08
C ILE A 53 -7.28 3.42 -1.27
N ALA A 54 -8.42 3.54 -0.56
CA ALA A 54 -8.73 4.73 0.22
C ALA A 54 -7.71 4.95 1.35
N ARG A 55 -7.33 3.87 2.05
CA ARG A 55 -6.34 3.94 3.14
C ARG A 55 -4.91 4.15 2.67
N HIS A 56 -4.59 3.78 1.42
CA HIS A 56 -3.27 3.98 0.83
C HIS A 56 -3.13 5.33 0.10
N ARG A 57 -4.20 6.12 -0.06
CA ARG A 57 -4.13 7.45 -0.70
C ARG A 57 -3.04 8.39 -0.18
N PRO A 58 -2.74 8.45 1.14
CA PRO A 58 -1.72 9.35 1.68
C PRO A 58 -0.30 9.00 1.22
N PHE A 59 -0.06 7.76 0.78
CA PHE A 59 1.25 7.26 0.41
C PHE A 59 1.47 7.36 -1.11
N SER A 60 2.74 7.50 -1.53
CA SER A 60 3.13 7.42 -2.93
C SER A 60 3.43 5.96 -3.29
N VAL A 61 2.41 5.20 -3.67
CA VAL A 61 2.53 3.77 -4.02
C VAL A 61 2.92 3.64 -5.49
N THR A 62 4.17 3.95 -5.80
CA THR A 62 4.71 3.82 -7.17
C THR A 62 4.99 2.35 -7.51
N HIS A 63 5.21 2.07 -8.80
CA HIS A 63 5.66 0.76 -9.25
C HIS A 63 6.95 0.30 -8.52
N LEU A 64 7.90 1.22 -8.33
CA LEU A 64 9.14 0.96 -7.60
C LEU A 64 8.88 0.66 -6.11
N ALA A 65 7.98 1.41 -5.46
CA ALA A 65 7.60 1.15 -4.08
C ALA A 65 6.93 -0.22 -3.91
N ALA A 66 6.09 -0.63 -4.88
CA ALA A 66 5.45 -1.93 -4.88
C ALA A 66 6.46 -3.07 -4.99
N GLU A 67 7.41 -2.99 -5.94
CA GLU A 67 8.46 -4.02 -6.08
C GLU A 67 9.38 -4.07 -4.84
N ARG A 68 9.74 -2.93 -4.23
CA ARG A 68 10.51 -2.92 -2.97
C ARG A 68 9.74 -3.54 -1.80
N TRP A 69 8.45 -3.29 -1.69
CA TRP A 69 7.61 -3.95 -0.68
C TRP A 69 7.50 -5.46 -0.92
N LEU A 70 7.36 -5.90 -2.19
CA LEU A 70 7.31 -7.32 -2.54
C LEU A 70 8.63 -8.04 -2.23
N HIS A 71 9.76 -7.37 -2.41
CA HIS A 71 11.07 -7.90 -2.00
C HIS A 71 11.09 -8.26 -0.51
N HIS A 72 10.60 -7.36 0.35
CA HIS A 72 10.49 -7.63 1.80
C HIS A 72 9.52 -8.77 2.13
N MET A 73 8.40 -8.86 1.41
CA MET A 73 7.45 -9.97 1.57
C MET A 73 8.03 -11.31 1.11
N GLN A 74 8.85 -11.33 0.07
CA GLN A 74 9.54 -12.54 -0.37
C GLN A 74 10.50 -13.04 0.70
N GLN A 75 11.39 -12.17 1.18
CA GLN A 75 12.33 -12.51 2.25
C GLN A 75 11.61 -12.97 3.53
N ALA A 76 10.49 -12.31 3.85
CA ALA A 76 9.65 -12.70 4.96
C ALA A 76 9.13 -14.14 4.83
N LEU A 77 8.56 -14.49 3.68
CA LEU A 77 8.08 -15.85 3.41
C LEU A 77 9.22 -16.87 3.39
N ASP A 78 10.36 -16.53 2.78
CA ASP A 78 11.52 -17.41 2.70
C ASP A 78 12.05 -17.78 4.10
N THR A 79 12.10 -16.80 5.00
CA THR A 79 12.55 -17.03 6.40
C THR A 79 11.51 -17.64 7.33
N THR A 80 10.27 -17.87 6.88
CA THR A 80 9.22 -18.49 7.70
C THR A 80 9.15 -19.99 7.43
N SER A 81 9.51 -20.81 8.43
CA SER A 81 9.53 -22.28 8.33
C SER A 81 8.14 -22.91 8.31
N ASP A 82 7.18 -22.29 8.98
CA ASP A 82 5.88 -22.90 9.27
C ASP A 82 4.86 -22.77 8.13
N ILE A 83 5.28 -22.18 7.01
CA ILE A 83 4.46 -22.01 5.81
C ILE A 83 5.02 -22.96 4.75
N ASP A 84 4.17 -23.83 4.21
CA ASP A 84 4.56 -24.75 3.15
C ASP A 84 4.78 -24.03 1.79
N PRO A 85 5.51 -24.64 0.84
CA PRO A 85 5.82 -24.01 -0.44
C PRO A 85 4.60 -23.58 -1.27
N ASP A 86 3.52 -24.36 -1.28
CA ASP A 86 2.31 -24.03 -2.04
C ASP A 86 1.60 -22.82 -1.42
N SER A 87 1.50 -22.77 -0.10
CA SER A 87 1.02 -21.59 0.62
C SER A 87 1.87 -20.36 0.35
N LYS A 88 3.21 -20.46 0.35
CA LYS A 88 4.11 -19.34 -0.01
C LYS A 88 3.81 -18.80 -1.41
N THR A 89 3.64 -19.69 -2.40
CA THR A 89 3.30 -19.29 -3.77
C THR A 89 1.95 -18.56 -3.84
N LYS A 90 0.91 -19.10 -3.19
CA LYS A 90 -0.43 -18.48 -3.15
C LYS A 90 -0.40 -17.10 -2.48
N MET A 91 0.31 -16.98 -1.36
CA MET A 91 0.49 -15.72 -0.64
C MET A 91 1.23 -14.70 -1.51
N MET A 92 2.33 -15.09 -2.15
CA MET A 92 3.09 -14.17 -3.00
C MET A 92 2.29 -13.69 -4.21
N ASN A 93 1.51 -14.58 -4.84
CA ASN A 93 0.60 -14.19 -5.93
C ASN A 93 -0.44 -13.17 -5.46
N PHE A 94 -1.03 -13.37 -4.28
CA PHE A 94 -1.96 -12.42 -3.67
C PHE A 94 -1.29 -11.07 -3.36
N PHE A 95 -0.08 -11.10 -2.77
CA PHE A 95 0.68 -9.90 -2.45
C PHE A 95 1.04 -9.11 -3.71
N ARG A 96 1.55 -9.78 -4.75
CA ARG A 96 1.90 -9.16 -6.03
C ARG A 96 0.69 -8.50 -6.69
N HIS A 97 -0.42 -9.23 -6.78
CA HIS A 97 -1.65 -8.67 -7.34
C HIS A 97 -2.13 -7.45 -6.55
N THR A 98 -2.16 -7.54 -5.21
CA THR A 98 -2.64 -6.45 -4.35
C THR A 98 -1.72 -5.22 -4.41
N ALA A 99 -0.40 -5.41 -4.46
CA ALA A 99 0.55 -4.31 -4.57
C ALA A 99 0.32 -3.51 -5.87
N PHE A 100 0.18 -4.19 -7.01
CA PHE A 100 -0.08 -3.50 -8.28
C PHE A 100 -1.51 -2.95 -8.42
N PHE A 101 -2.49 -3.55 -7.74
CA PHE A 101 -3.81 -2.93 -7.59
C PHE A 101 -3.75 -1.58 -6.86
N LEU A 102 -2.90 -1.45 -5.85
CA LEU A 102 -2.66 -0.18 -5.16
C LEU A 102 -1.92 0.84 -6.03
N VAL A 103 -0.95 0.39 -6.84
CA VAL A 103 -0.27 1.24 -7.85
C VAL A 103 -1.30 1.83 -8.82
N ALA A 104 -2.18 1.01 -9.39
CA ALA A 104 -3.25 1.50 -10.25
C ALA A 104 -4.16 2.51 -9.54
N GLY A 105 -4.47 2.29 -8.26
CA GLY A 105 -5.21 3.24 -7.44
C GLY A 105 -4.49 4.59 -7.26
N ASP A 106 -3.17 4.58 -7.09
CA ASP A 106 -2.34 5.79 -6.98
C ASP A 106 -2.23 6.54 -8.31
N GLU A 107 -2.10 5.83 -9.43
CA GLU A 107 -2.08 6.41 -10.76
C GLU A 107 -3.40 7.12 -11.09
N LEU A 108 -4.54 6.51 -10.76
CA LEU A 108 -5.86 7.14 -10.92
C LEU A 108 -6.00 8.42 -10.06
N LYS A 109 -5.45 8.43 -8.85
CA LYS A 109 -5.39 9.62 -7.99
C LYS A 109 -4.60 10.74 -8.67
N LYS A 110 -3.41 10.43 -9.19
CA LYS A 110 -2.54 11.39 -9.90
C LYS A 110 -3.21 11.96 -11.15
N GLN A 111 -3.88 11.12 -11.93
CA GLN A 111 -4.64 11.55 -13.12
C GLN A 111 -5.76 12.55 -12.75
N ARG A 112 -6.55 12.25 -11.70
CA ARG A 112 -7.62 13.15 -11.23
C ARG A 112 -7.10 14.50 -10.72
N GLN A 113 -5.98 14.50 -10.00
CA GLN A 113 -5.34 15.74 -9.53
C GLN A 113 -4.77 16.56 -10.69
N GLY A 114 -4.18 15.90 -11.70
CA GLY A 114 -3.69 16.57 -12.90
C GLY A 114 -4.79 17.21 -13.76
N ILE A 115 -6.00 16.63 -13.79
CA ILE A 115 -7.16 17.20 -14.49
C ILE A 115 -7.70 18.43 -13.74
N ALA A 116 -7.81 18.39 -12.42
CA ALA A 116 -8.32 19.50 -11.61
C ALA A 116 -7.50 20.80 -11.78
N CYS A 117 -6.16 20.70 -11.87
CA CYS A 117 -5.31 21.87 -12.11
C CYS A 117 -5.49 22.48 -13.52
N LYS A 118 -5.83 21.69 -14.54
CA LYS A 118 -6.00 22.19 -15.92
C LYS A 118 -7.27 23.02 -16.11
N HIS A 119 -8.31 22.81 -15.29
CA HIS A 119 -9.57 23.57 -15.40
C HIS A 119 -9.60 24.85 -14.55
N ALA A 120 -8.65 25.05 -13.62
CA ALA A 120 -8.54 26.28 -12.84
C ALA A 120 -7.88 27.45 -13.60
N ALA A 121 -7.24 27.20 -14.75
CA ALA A 121 -6.43 28.17 -15.49
C ALA A 121 -7.18 28.99 -16.56
N ALA A 122 -8.49 28.79 -16.74
CA ALA A 122 -9.29 29.50 -17.73
C ALA A 122 -10.35 30.39 -17.06
N LYS A 123 -10.02 31.64 -16.77
CA LYS A 123 -11.01 32.72 -16.71
C LYS A 123 -10.73 33.70 -17.86
N PRO A 124 -11.71 34.01 -18.72
CA PRO A 124 -11.55 35.08 -19.69
C PRO A 124 -11.64 36.42 -18.96
N SER A 125 -10.66 37.30 -19.20
CA SER A 125 -10.73 38.70 -18.84
C SER A 125 -11.75 39.39 -19.77
N GLU A 126 -12.92 39.74 -19.24
CA GLU A 126 -13.83 40.67 -19.90
C GLU A 126 -13.21 42.06 -19.91
N SER A 127 -12.94 42.56 -21.12
CA SER A 127 -12.56 43.94 -21.41
C SER A 127 -13.81 44.81 -21.35
N THR A 128 -13.93 45.66 -20.34
CA THR A 128 -14.94 46.74 -20.32
C THR A 128 -14.43 47.98 -21.06
N ALA A 129 -15.25 48.37 -22.04
CA ALA A 129 -15.52 49.71 -22.61
C ALA A 129 -14.33 50.59 -23.05
#